data_AF-A0A3D2J3J9-F1
#
_entry.id   AF-A0A3D2J3J9-F1
#
_cell.length_a   1.000
_cell.length_b   1.000
_cell.length_c   1.000
_cell.angle_alpha   90.00
_cell.angle_beta   90.00
_cell.angle_gamma   90.00
#
_symmetry.space_group_name_H-M   'P 1'
#
loop_
_entity.id
_entity.type
_entity.pdbx_description
1 polymer ?
#
loop_
_entity_poly.entity_id
_entity_poly.type
_entity_poly.pdbx_seq_one_letter_code
_entity_poly.pdbx_strand_id
1 'polypeptide(L)'
;MDKERGSNRVSLKRSDNILHFSMQGSLPEGDLLALNTTLGTLSYLTMQDNLPTLIGQQQFTNNEMSVLLPLLDNHPYYCPYEVLYASFYNGSVNDKTIALSREQLDEAMATGIWDQQMRPIRNVLSRTRLKTRMMGIDILAILETGYILRFLGR
;
A
#
# COMPACT_ATOMS: atom_id res chain seq x y z
N MET A 1 -47.35 11.45 -17.46
CA MET A 1 -47.61 10.00 -17.38
C MET A 1 -46.31 9.32 -17.67
N ASP A 2 -45.77 8.69 -16.64
CA ASP A 2 -44.45 8.07 -16.53
C ASP A 2 -44.16 6.93 -17.51
N LYS A 3 -42.85 6.70 -17.72
CA LYS A 3 -42.10 5.45 -18.00
C LYS A 3 -40.96 5.78 -18.97
N GLU A 4 -39.71 5.36 -18.83
CA GLU A 4 -38.99 4.43 -17.96
C GLU A 4 -37.52 4.88 -18.03
N ARG A 5 -36.90 5.31 -16.92
CA ARG A 5 -35.44 5.51 -16.89
C ARG A 5 -34.81 4.13 -16.74
N GLY A 6 -34.34 3.59 -17.87
CA GLY A 6 -33.60 2.34 -17.92
C GLY A 6 -32.46 2.33 -16.90
N SER A 7 -32.53 1.40 -15.95
CA SER A 7 -31.46 1.12 -15.00
C SER A 7 -30.31 0.48 -15.77
N ASN A 8 -29.39 1.31 -16.25
CA ASN A 8 -28.18 0.86 -16.93
C ASN A 8 -27.18 0.37 -15.87
N ARG A 9 -27.52 -0.72 -15.18
CA ARG A 9 -26.57 -1.41 -14.29
C ARG A 9 -25.65 -2.26 -15.16
N VAL A 10 -24.50 -1.68 -15.50
CA VAL A 10 -23.37 -2.41 -16.06
C VAL A 10 -23.03 -3.54 -15.08
N SER A 11 -23.05 -4.78 -15.57
CA SER A 11 -22.53 -5.93 -14.82
C SER A 11 -21.05 -5.69 -14.56
N LEU A 12 -20.72 -5.25 -13.35
CA LEU A 12 -19.34 -5.05 -12.90
C LEU A 12 -18.73 -6.44 -12.75
N LYS A 13 -18.00 -6.90 -13.78
CA LYS A 13 -17.04 -7.99 -13.59
C LYS A 13 -16.15 -7.60 -12.41
N ARG A 14 -16.08 -8.45 -11.39
CA ARG A 14 -15.04 -8.34 -10.35
C ARG A 14 -13.71 -8.32 -11.08
N SER A 15 -13.01 -7.19 -11.01
CA SER A 15 -11.64 -7.11 -11.49
C SER A 15 -10.76 -7.77 -10.44
N ASP A 16 -10.17 -8.91 -10.76
CA ASP A 16 -9.23 -9.64 -9.89
C ASP A 16 -8.00 -8.77 -9.49
N ASN A 17 -7.83 -7.61 -10.12
CA ASN A 17 -6.74 -6.66 -9.92
C ASN A 17 -7.07 -5.49 -8.99
N ILE A 18 -8.24 -5.49 -8.33
CA ILE A 18 -8.61 -4.44 -7.36
C ILE A 18 -8.61 -5.03 -5.95
N LEU A 19 -7.63 -4.64 -5.15
CA LEU A 19 -7.53 -5.00 -3.74
C LEU A 19 -8.28 -3.95 -2.90
N HIS A 20 -9.05 -4.41 -1.92
CA HIS A 20 -9.82 -3.54 -1.02
C HIS A 20 -9.29 -3.67 0.39
N PHE A 21 -9.01 -2.55 1.06
CA PHE A 21 -8.51 -2.50 2.42
C PHE A 21 -9.46 -1.65 3.29
N SER A 22 -10.14 -2.30 4.24
CA SER A 22 -10.95 -1.64 5.27
C SER A 22 -10.11 -1.10 6.43
N MET A 23 -8.80 -1.38 6.42
CA MET A 23 -7.79 -0.87 7.36
C MET A 23 -8.17 -1.02 8.85
N GLN A 24 -8.76 -2.17 9.23
CA GLN A 24 -9.02 -2.64 10.61
C GLN A 24 -9.29 -1.53 11.66
N GLY A 25 -10.23 -0.62 11.38
CA GLY A 25 -10.64 0.44 12.32
C GLY A 25 -9.71 1.67 12.40
N SER A 26 -8.70 1.75 11.55
CA SER A 26 -7.88 2.97 11.35
C SER A 26 -8.57 4.00 10.45
N LEU A 27 -9.54 3.56 9.66
CA LEU A 27 -10.40 4.39 8.82
C LEU A 27 -11.75 4.67 9.53
N PRO A 28 -12.39 5.82 9.25
CA PRO A 28 -13.79 6.03 9.62
C PRO A 28 -14.70 4.88 9.17
N GLU A 29 -15.78 4.63 9.89
CA GLU A 29 -16.69 3.54 9.58
C GLU A 29 -17.31 3.71 8.18
N GLY A 30 -17.20 2.68 7.33
CA GLY A 30 -17.68 2.70 5.95
C GLY A 30 -16.65 3.20 4.92
N ASP A 31 -15.51 3.72 5.36
CA ASP A 31 -14.41 4.11 4.47
C ASP A 31 -13.55 2.92 4.07
N LEU A 32 -13.00 2.96 2.86
CA LEU A 32 -12.11 1.93 2.36
C LEU A 32 -11.08 2.48 1.36
N LEU A 33 -9.95 1.78 1.27
CA LEU A 33 -9.00 1.99 0.19
C LEU A 33 -9.20 0.92 -0.88
N ALA A 34 -9.18 1.33 -2.14
CA ALA A 34 -9.19 0.45 -3.30
C ALA A 34 -7.91 0.66 -4.11
N LEU A 35 -7.09 -0.39 -4.22
CA LEU A 35 -5.86 -0.39 -5.00
C LEU A 35 -6.08 -1.15 -6.30
N ASN A 36 -6.04 -0.45 -7.43
CA ASN A 36 -5.93 -1.07 -8.74
C ASN A 36 -4.45 -1.40 -9.01
N THR A 37 -4.07 -2.67 -8.90
CA THR A 37 -2.68 -3.13 -9.03
C THR A 37 -2.17 -3.05 -10.46
N THR A 38 -3.05 -3.10 -11.46
CA THR A 38 -2.68 -2.97 -12.88
C THR A 38 -2.30 -1.53 -13.23
N LEU A 39 -3.05 -0.54 -12.71
CA LEU A 39 -2.83 0.88 -12.99
C LEU A 39 -1.90 1.57 -11.99
N GLY A 40 -1.62 0.91 -10.86
CA GLY A 40 -0.90 1.49 -9.73
C GLY A 40 -1.68 2.60 -9.04
N THR A 41 -3.02 2.54 -9.04
CA THR A 41 -3.86 3.63 -8.52
C THR A 41 -4.48 3.23 -7.19
N LEU A 42 -4.18 3.99 -6.13
CA LEU A 42 -4.82 3.87 -4.83
C LEU A 42 -5.91 4.94 -4.72
N SER A 43 -7.13 4.50 -4.45
CA SER A 43 -8.31 5.34 -4.28
C SER A 43 -8.83 5.24 -2.86
N TYR A 44 -9.14 6.38 -2.25
CA TYR A 44 -9.87 6.46 -0.99
C TYR A 44 -11.36 6.65 -1.31
N LEU A 45 -12.17 5.66 -0.96
CA LEU A 45 -13.63 5.69 -1.07
C LEU A 45 -14.28 5.84 0.31
N THR A 46 -15.34 6.65 0.40
CA THR A 46 -16.24 6.75 1.55
C THR A 46 -17.67 6.41 1.11
N MET A 47 -18.58 6.22 2.06
CA MET A 47 -20.00 6.07 1.81
C MET A 47 -20.75 7.33 2.26
N GLN A 48 -21.25 8.12 1.31
CA GLN A 48 -22.13 9.27 1.58
C GLN A 48 -23.53 8.97 1.05
N ASP A 49 -24.56 9.10 1.89
CA ASP A 49 -25.96 8.78 1.55
C ASP A 49 -26.13 7.39 0.89
N ASN A 50 -25.36 6.41 1.38
CA ASN A 50 -25.31 5.04 0.86
C ASN A 50 -24.80 4.93 -0.60
N LEU A 51 -24.07 5.93 -1.08
CA LEU A 51 -23.39 5.95 -2.36
C LEU A 51 -21.87 6.03 -2.17
N PRO A 52 -21.08 5.27 -2.95
CA PRO A 52 -19.63 5.36 -2.90
C PRO A 52 -19.16 6.69 -3.46
N THR A 53 -18.38 7.43 -2.67
CA THR A 53 -17.81 8.73 -3.05
C THR A 53 -16.29 8.65 -3.02
N LEU A 54 -15.66 9.06 -4.12
CA LEU A 54 -14.21 9.14 -4.22
C LEU A 54 -13.71 10.39 -3.48
N ILE A 55 -13.02 10.18 -2.36
CA ILE A 55 -12.39 11.24 -1.58
C ILE A 55 -11.10 11.74 -2.23
N GLY A 56 -10.37 10.82 -2.87
CA GLY A 56 -9.14 11.14 -3.57
C GLY A 56 -8.49 9.90 -4.16
N GLN A 57 -7.59 10.12 -5.12
CA GLN A 57 -6.78 9.06 -5.70
C GLN A 57 -5.34 9.53 -5.89
N GLN A 58 -4.41 8.59 -5.87
CA GLN A 58 -3.02 8.81 -6.23
C GLN A 58 -2.53 7.67 -7.11
N GLN A 59 -1.73 8.00 -8.12
CA GLN A 59 -1.08 7.01 -8.98
C GLN A 59 0.37 6.80 -8.54
N PHE A 60 0.77 5.55 -8.52
CA PHE A 60 2.07 5.06 -8.07
C PHE A 60 2.76 4.35 -9.24
N THR A 61 4.07 4.58 -9.35
CA THR A 61 4.95 3.85 -10.26
C THR A 61 5.21 2.44 -9.72
N ASN A 62 5.73 1.54 -10.55
CA ASN A 62 6.06 0.17 -10.14
C ASN A 62 7.01 0.12 -8.92
N ASN A 63 7.99 1.02 -8.85
CA ASN A 63 8.88 1.11 -7.70
C ASN A 63 8.15 1.58 -6.44
N GLU A 64 7.24 2.55 -6.55
CA GLU A 64 6.46 2.98 -5.39
C GLU A 64 5.48 1.88 -4.96
N MET A 65 4.93 1.12 -5.91
CA MET A 65 4.07 -0.03 -5.66
C MET A 65 4.83 -1.17 -4.94
N SER A 66 6.11 -1.40 -5.26
CA SER A 66 6.91 -2.45 -4.61
C SER A 66 7.17 -2.17 -3.13
N VAL A 67 7.02 -0.92 -2.67
CA VAL A 67 7.04 -0.60 -1.22
C VAL A 67 5.64 -0.40 -0.64
N LEU A 68 4.68 0.10 -1.42
CA LEU A 68 3.32 0.38 -0.94
C LEU A 68 2.51 -0.89 -0.69
N LEU A 69 2.56 -1.86 -1.61
CA LEU A 69 1.78 -3.09 -1.48
C LEU A 69 2.11 -3.89 -0.21
N PRO A 70 3.38 -4.22 0.10
CA PRO A 70 3.70 -4.94 1.33
C PRO A 70 3.34 -4.15 2.60
N LEU A 71 3.36 -2.81 2.56
CA LEU A 71 2.89 -1.97 3.67
C LEU A 71 1.38 -2.10 3.91
N LEU A 72 0.59 -2.15 2.84
CA LEU A 72 -0.86 -2.34 2.93
C LEU A 72 -1.21 -3.76 3.39
N ASP A 73 -0.51 -4.77 2.89
CA ASP A 73 -0.76 -6.17 3.24
C ASP A 73 -0.41 -6.49 4.70
N ASN A 74 0.58 -5.80 5.28
CA ASN A 74 0.97 -6.00 6.68
C ASN A 74 0.14 -5.17 7.67
N HIS A 75 -0.69 -4.21 7.21
CA HIS A 75 -1.53 -3.42 8.11
C HIS A 75 -2.51 -4.32 8.88
N PRO A 76 -2.70 -4.14 10.21
CA PRO A 76 -2.29 -3.00 11.05
C PRO A 76 -0.90 -3.10 11.68
N TYR A 77 -0.15 -4.14 11.34
CA TYR A 77 1.20 -4.36 11.85
C TYR A 77 2.23 -3.62 11.00
N TYR A 78 3.46 -3.61 11.49
CA TYR A 78 4.58 -3.10 10.71
C TYR A 78 4.93 -4.10 9.59
N CYS A 79 5.43 -3.57 8.48
CA CYS A 79 6.08 -4.33 7.43
C CYS A 79 7.58 -4.44 7.75
N PRO A 80 8.12 -5.66 7.93
CA PRO A 80 9.55 -5.89 8.18
C PRO A 80 10.45 -5.41 7.03
N TYR A 81 11.72 -5.13 7.31
CA TYR A 81 12.69 -4.72 6.29
C TYR A 81 12.90 -5.79 5.22
N GLU A 82 13.00 -7.06 5.60
CA GLU A 82 13.19 -8.18 4.68
C GLU A 82 12.00 -8.38 3.73
N VAL A 83 10.78 -8.05 4.18
CA VAL A 83 9.58 -8.10 3.34
C VAL A 83 9.61 -6.98 2.31
N LEU A 84 9.96 -5.75 2.71
CA LEU A 84 10.17 -4.63 1.79
C LEU A 84 11.29 -4.91 0.80
N TYR A 85 12.39 -5.50 1.28
CA TYR A 85 13.55 -5.82 0.48
C TYR A 85 13.23 -6.90 -0.55
N ALA A 86 12.57 -7.98 -0.15
CA ALA A 86 12.11 -9.04 -1.04
C ALA A 86 11.14 -8.50 -2.11
N SER A 87 10.18 -7.66 -1.69
CA SER A 87 9.26 -7.01 -2.63
C SER A 87 9.99 -6.10 -3.63
N PHE A 88 10.93 -5.29 -3.14
CA PHE A 88 11.63 -4.29 -3.94
C PHE A 88 12.62 -4.90 -4.95
N TYR A 89 13.44 -5.86 -4.51
CA TYR A 89 14.51 -6.43 -5.33
C TYR A 89 14.12 -7.71 -6.06
N ASN A 90 13.23 -8.52 -5.47
CA ASN A 90 12.87 -9.83 -6.03
C ASN A 90 11.50 -9.80 -6.72
N GLY A 91 10.73 -8.71 -6.57
CA GLY A 91 9.40 -8.54 -7.18
C GLY A 91 8.34 -9.51 -6.66
N SER A 92 8.66 -10.30 -5.62
CA SER A 92 7.76 -11.29 -5.04
C SER A 92 8.04 -11.47 -3.55
N VAL A 93 6.95 -11.56 -2.77
CA VAL A 93 6.98 -11.75 -1.32
C VAL A 93 6.47 -13.16 -1.02
N ASN A 94 7.39 -14.06 -0.68
CA ASN A 94 7.10 -15.42 -0.22
C ASN A 94 8.19 -15.85 0.77
N ASP A 95 7.97 -16.95 1.49
CA ASP A 95 8.88 -17.40 2.55
C ASP A 95 10.34 -17.54 2.09
N LYS A 96 10.55 -17.99 0.85
CA LYS A 96 11.90 -18.15 0.28
C LYS A 96 12.55 -16.80 0.02
N THR A 97 11.84 -15.84 -0.59
CA THR A 97 12.41 -14.52 -0.88
C THR A 97 12.62 -13.73 0.40
N ILE A 98 11.70 -13.84 1.37
CA ILE A 98 11.84 -13.21 2.70
C ILE A 98 13.06 -13.76 3.43
N ALA A 99 13.26 -15.09 3.47
CA ALA A 99 14.41 -15.70 4.13
C ALA A 99 15.74 -15.26 3.50
N LEU A 100 15.81 -15.27 2.15
CA LEU A 100 16.98 -14.79 1.42
C LEU A 100 17.25 -13.30 1.69
N SER A 101 16.21 -12.47 1.66
CA SER A 101 16.36 -11.04 1.94
C SER A 101 16.79 -10.77 3.38
N ARG A 102 16.33 -11.57 4.35
CA ARG A 102 16.80 -11.48 5.73
C ARG A 102 18.29 -11.80 5.84
N GLU A 103 18.75 -12.88 5.22
CA GLU A 103 20.18 -13.26 5.21
C GLU A 103 21.06 -12.16 4.58
N GLN A 104 20.65 -11.61 3.43
CA GLN A 104 21.36 -10.52 2.77
C GLN A 104 21.46 -9.26 3.62
N LEU A 105 20.37 -8.96 4.31
CA LEU A 105 20.29 -7.86 5.25
C LEU A 105 21.22 -8.11 6.44
N ASP A 106 21.18 -9.28 7.07
CA ASP A 106 22.07 -9.62 8.19
C ASP A 106 23.55 -9.53 7.79
N GLU A 107 23.92 -10.02 6.60
CA GLU A 107 25.27 -9.87 6.05
C GLU A 107 25.64 -8.40 5.82
N ALA A 108 24.74 -7.60 5.26
CA ALA A 108 24.95 -6.18 5.04
C ALA A 108 25.15 -5.41 6.37
N MET A 109 24.47 -5.84 7.43
CA MET A 109 24.66 -5.30 8.77
C MET A 109 26.03 -5.68 9.34
N ALA A 110 26.42 -6.96 9.23
CA ALA A 110 27.72 -7.45 9.69
C ALA A 110 28.91 -6.81 8.96
N THR A 111 28.74 -6.48 7.68
CA THR A 111 29.78 -5.86 6.83
C THR A 111 29.71 -4.33 6.79
N GLY A 112 28.75 -3.71 7.49
CA GLY A 112 28.63 -2.25 7.59
C GLY A 112 28.09 -1.55 6.34
N ILE A 113 27.52 -2.28 5.39
CA ILE A 113 26.95 -1.73 4.14
C ILE A 113 25.41 -1.64 4.15
N TRP A 114 24.78 -1.94 5.30
CA TRP A 114 23.32 -1.89 5.46
C TRP A 114 22.68 -0.62 4.91
N ASP A 115 23.23 0.55 5.29
CA ASP A 115 22.68 1.82 4.86
C ASP A 115 22.80 2.06 3.36
N GLN A 116 23.82 1.49 2.70
CA GLN A 116 23.94 1.53 1.26
C GLN A 116 22.88 0.64 0.60
N GLN A 117 22.64 -0.56 1.14
CA GLN A 117 21.63 -1.50 0.63
C GLN A 117 20.20 -0.97 0.81
N MET A 118 19.91 -0.33 1.94
CA MET A 118 18.57 0.20 2.23
C MET A 118 18.28 1.57 1.61
N ARG A 119 19.30 2.30 1.14
CA ARG A 119 19.15 3.65 0.57
C ARG A 119 18.14 3.71 -0.60
N PRO A 120 18.15 2.79 -1.58
CA PRO A 120 17.19 2.83 -2.69
C PRO A 120 15.73 2.67 -2.21
N ILE A 121 15.49 1.75 -1.27
CA ILE A 121 14.17 1.52 -0.67
C ILE A 121 13.72 2.77 0.08
N ARG A 122 14.59 3.36 0.91
CA ARG A 122 14.29 4.61 1.65
C ARG A 122 13.96 5.78 0.73
N ASN A 123 14.69 5.93 -0.38
CA ASN A 123 14.42 6.98 -1.36
C ASN A 123 13.05 6.82 -2.01
N VAL A 124 12.65 5.58 -2.32
CA VAL A 124 11.33 5.28 -2.88
C VAL A 124 10.25 5.48 -1.84
N LEU A 125 10.41 4.96 -0.62
CA LEU A 125 9.52 5.21 0.51
C LEU A 125 9.29 6.70 0.76
N SER A 126 10.34 7.53 0.66
CA SER A 126 10.21 8.98 0.83
C SER A 126 9.26 9.59 -0.20
N ARG A 127 9.30 9.15 -1.46
CA ARG A 127 8.41 9.64 -2.52
C ARG A 127 7.00 9.08 -2.39
N THR A 128 6.87 7.77 -2.10
CA THR A 128 5.60 7.11 -1.82
C THR A 128 4.88 7.81 -0.66
N ARG A 129 5.60 8.13 0.42
CA ARG A 129 5.08 8.82 1.61
C ARG A 129 4.45 10.17 1.29
N LEU A 130 4.99 10.94 0.34
CA LEU A 130 4.40 12.22 -0.07
C LEU A 130 3.00 12.02 -0.64
N LYS A 131 2.83 11.02 -1.52
CA LYS A 131 1.54 10.69 -2.13
C LYS A 131 0.57 10.11 -1.12
N THR A 132 1.00 9.19 -0.26
CA THR A 132 0.12 8.61 0.77
C THR A 132 -0.36 9.68 1.74
N ARG A 133 0.49 10.66 2.08
CA ARG A 133 0.12 11.78 2.96
C ARG A 133 -0.98 12.66 2.37
N MET A 134 -1.01 12.86 1.04
CA MET A 134 -2.11 13.55 0.36
C MET A 134 -3.45 12.82 0.53
N MET A 135 -3.41 11.52 0.83
CA MET A 135 -4.59 10.71 1.15
C MET A 135 -4.81 10.54 2.67
N GLY A 136 -4.07 11.26 3.52
CA GLY A 136 -4.19 11.16 4.97
C GLY A 136 -3.46 9.96 5.60
N ILE A 137 -2.54 9.33 4.87
CA ILE A 137 -1.79 8.15 5.30
C ILE A 137 -0.30 8.49 5.41
N ASP A 138 0.26 8.33 6.59
CA ASP A 138 1.70 8.44 6.80
C ASP A 138 2.39 7.08 6.81
N ILE A 139 3.67 7.08 6.44
CA ILE A 139 4.57 5.95 6.55
C ILE A 139 5.60 6.30 7.62
N LEU A 140 5.66 5.53 8.71
CA LEU A 140 6.56 5.75 9.83
C LEU A 140 7.59 4.64 9.91
N ALA A 141 8.84 5.00 10.18
CA ALA A 141 9.90 4.02 10.46
C ALA A 141 9.79 3.52 11.90
N ILE A 142 10.01 2.23 12.09
CA ILE A 142 10.27 1.61 13.39
C ILE A 142 11.74 1.22 13.38
N LEU A 143 12.50 1.78 14.32
CA LEU A 143 13.94 1.61 14.41
C LEU A 143 14.30 0.11 14.36
N GLU A 144 15.24 -0.23 13.49
CA GLU A 144 15.79 -1.59 13.32
C GLU A 144 14.78 -2.69 12.97
N THR A 145 13.51 -2.33 12.73
CA THR A 145 12.43 -3.31 12.58
C THR A 145 11.76 -3.23 11.20
N GLY A 146 11.42 -2.02 10.74
CA GLY A 146 10.65 -1.87 9.51
C GLY A 146 9.88 -0.56 9.40
N TYR A 147 8.72 -0.62 8.77
CA TYR A 147 7.85 0.55 8.55
C TYR A 147 6.39 0.21 8.82
N ILE A 148 5.61 1.18 9.29
CA ILE A 148 4.18 1.02 9.57
C ILE A 148 3.37 2.13 8.91
N LEU A 149 2.16 1.78 8.46
CA LEU A 149 1.17 2.75 7.98
C LEU A 149 0.41 3.34 9.17
N ARG A 150 0.28 4.67 9.18
CA ARG A 150 -0.52 5.40 10.17
C ARG A 150 -1.48 6.33 9.47
N PHE A 151 -2.77 6.21 9.76
CA PHE A 151 -3.74 7.23 9.37
C PHE A 151 -3.61 8.46 10.26
N LEU A 152 -3.60 9.64 9.64
CA LEU A 152 -3.39 10.90 10.32
C LEU A 152 -4.70 11.50 10.88
N GLY A 153 -5.85 10.88 10.62
CA GLY A 153 -7.15 11.55 10.79
C GLY A 153 -7.25 12.73 9.82
N ARG A 154 -8.47 13.11 9.45
CA ARG A 154 -8.72 14.41 8.81
C ARG A 154 -9.38 15.34 9.80
#